data_AF-A0A349YR47-F1
#
_entry.id   AF-A0A349YR47-F1
#
_cell.length_a   1.000
_cell.length_b   1.000
_cell.length_c   1.000
_cell.angle_alpha   90.00
_cell.angle_beta   90.00
_cell.angle_gamma   90.00
#
_symmetry.space_group_name_H-M   'P 1'
#
loop_
_entity.id
_entity.type
_entity.pdbx_description
1 polymer ?
#
loop_
_entity_poly.entity_id
_entity_poly.type
_entity_poly.pdbx_seq_one_letter_code
_entity_poly.pdbx_strand_id
1 'polypeptide(L)'
;MKSADSRENLIEKIKSFLNNISPAKTKELETEIMHDAKIGMGDYLQLLSGRYPVEEMNDAQLFWVLSAISRISNRIGNVDDYFEPAEIGNYKFYDGSERKNKYNGTIIFENVQKLTENQYMFPLSVGDIKEMKEANRLQIVPELQRNYTKDKYGELKTKINKENAQEIANLIDNGEFFFNGIRFNLMDDGEADPPFFDEKNNTLTITSGTIIVPDGNHRSIACELATKHLDDKFGVFFTYLTATETRRVLNQEWTTVPIPKRHKEAMKLTIQNKIVDSIMRSHDADELYTKNIVKDSMELKRGNGFILYIEFADAISKYYDMGELKAKADQDELRDWLITFLNYLTKIMYNDFSNFKKIKKESWSVHYFSINYYIMLSSHLRGNLEWRDWLAKAIRDTDFVNPTILKYCKSGNKRGFLKFCREKEDEICTMLK
;
A
#
# COMPACT_ATOMS: atom_id res chain seq x y z
N MET A 1 18.99 -30.81 23.96
CA MET A 1 19.15 -31.73 22.83
C MET A 1 19.16 -33.12 23.46
N LYS A 2 18.50 -34.15 22.90
CA LYS A 2 18.21 -35.39 23.65
C LYS A 2 19.44 -36.13 24.20
N SER A 3 20.58 -36.07 23.51
CA SER A 3 21.90 -36.52 24.00
C SER A 3 23.03 -35.87 23.18
N ALA A 4 24.28 -35.90 23.67
CA ALA A 4 25.45 -35.45 22.90
C ALA A 4 25.61 -36.24 21.58
N ASP A 5 25.41 -37.57 21.63
CA ASP A 5 25.40 -38.44 20.45
C ASP A 5 24.32 -38.07 19.42
N SER A 6 23.23 -37.44 19.87
CA SER A 6 22.16 -36.97 18.98
C SER A 6 22.62 -35.78 18.13
N ARG A 7 23.59 -34.98 18.61
CA ARG A 7 24.05 -33.75 17.94
C ARG A 7 24.95 -34.10 16.78
N GLU A 8 25.95 -34.94 17.06
CA GLU A 8 26.90 -35.41 16.07
C GLU A 8 26.18 -36.18 14.95
N ASN A 9 25.23 -37.04 15.32
CA ASN A 9 24.39 -37.77 14.36
C ASN A 9 23.55 -36.82 13.47
N LEU A 10 22.95 -35.78 14.05
CA LEU A 10 22.20 -34.77 13.29
C LEU A 10 23.11 -34.02 12.30
N ILE A 11 24.28 -33.57 12.76
CA ILE A 11 25.25 -32.85 11.93
C ILE A 11 25.69 -33.71 10.74
N GLU A 12 26.03 -34.98 10.98
CA GLU A 12 26.43 -35.92 9.92
C GLU A 12 25.32 -36.12 8.89
N LYS A 13 24.07 -36.28 9.35
CA LYS A 13 22.91 -36.45 8.46
C LYS A 13 22.62 -35.20 7.65
N ILE A 14 22.72 -34.01 8.24
CA ILE A 14 22.55 -32.73 7.54
C ILE A 14 23.61 -32.60 6.44
N LYS A 15 24.89 -32.81 6.77
CA LYS A 15 25.97 -32.77 5.77
C LYS A 15 25.77 -33.77 4.65
N SER A 16 25.42 -35.02 4.99
CA SER A 16 25.15 -36.06 4.01
C SER A 16 23.99 -35.69 3.09
N PHE A 17 22.94 -35.07 3.62
CA PHE A 17 21.82 -34.60 2.81
C PHE A 17 22.21 -33.44 1.89
N LEU A 18 22.89 -32.42 2.41
CA LEU A 18 23.33 -31.25 1.62
C LEU A 18 24.29 -31.67 0.49
N ASN A 19 25.20 -32.61 0.74
CA ASN A 19 26.12 -33.13 -0.29
C ASN A 19 25.42 -33.93 -1.40
N ASN A 20 24.24 -34.51 -1.12
CA ASN A 20 23.52 -35.39 -2.03
C ASN A 20 22.17 -34.81 -2.49
N ILE A 21 21.93 -33.51 -2.26
CA ILE A 21 20.66 -32.87 -2.61
C ILE A 21 20.57 -32.67 -4.14
N SER A 22 19.38 -32.89 -4.71
CA SER A 22 19.16 -32.62 -6.13
C SER A 22 18.92 -31.13 -6.41
N PRO A 23 19.16 -30.64 -7.64
CA PRO A 23 18.92 -29.24 -7.98
C PRO A 23 17.47 -28.78 -7.76
N ALA A 24 16.49 -29.68 -7.97
CA ALA A 24 15.07 -29.38 -7.72
C ALA A 24 14.80 -29.20 -6.21
N LYS A 25 15.30 -30.10 -5.37
CA LYS A 25 15.16 -30.01 -3.91
C LYS A 25 15.97 -28.87 -3.31
N THR A 26 17.02 -28.41 -3.98
CA THR A 26 17.78 -27.22 -3.58
C THR A 26 16.88 -26.00 -3.58
N LYS A 27 16.13 -25.75 -4.66
CA LYS A 27 15.19 -24.62 -4.73
C LYS A 27 14.04 -24.73 -3.72
N GLU A 28 13.58 -25.95 -3.46
CA GLU A 28 12.57 -26.18 -2.42
C GLU A 28 13.15 -25.88 -1.02
N LEU A 29 14.39 -26.32 -0.75
CA LEU A 29 15.09 -26.03 0.50
C LEU A 29 15.34 -24.52 0.67
N GLU A 30 15.74 -23.83 -0.40
CA GLU A 30 15.89 -22.36 -0.41
C GLU A 30 14.59 -21.69 0.06
N THR A 31 13.47 -22.13 -0.50
CA THR A 31 12.14 -21.60 -0.16
C THR A 31 11.79 -21.85 1.31
N GLU A 32 12.10 -23.03 1.85
CA GLU A 32 11.78 -23.39 3.24
C GLU A 32 12.76 -22.77 4.26
N ILE A 33 14.06 -22.72 3.98
CA ILE A 33 15.05 -22.08 4.85
C ILE A 33 14.83 -20.58 4.93
N MET A 34 14.47 -19.95 3.80
CA MET A 34 14.16 -18.52 3.76
C MET A 34 12.73 -18.20 4.21
N HIS A 35 11.87 -19.20 4.44
CA HIS A 35 10.46 -19.02 4.84
C HIS A 35 10.31 -18.21 6.13
N ASP A 36 11.17 -18.48 7.11
CA ASP A 36 11.13 -17.85 8.44
C ASP A 36 12.19 -16.73 8.59
N ALA A 37 12.94 -16.43 7.52
CA ALA A 37 14.01 -15.42 7.46
C ALA A 37 15.12 -15.56 8.53
N LYS A 38 15.22 -16.71 9.20
CA LYS A 38 16.20 -17.00 10.26
C LYS A 38 17.60 -17.31 9.75
N ILE A 39 17.72 -17.71 8.47
CA ILE A 39 18.99 -17.95 7.77
C ILE A 39 18.99 -17.09 6.51
N GLY A 40 20.00 -16.23 6.36
CA GLY A 40 20.12 -15.34 5.21
C GLY A 40 20.56 -16.06 3.93
N MET A 41 20.32 -15.45 2.77
CA MET A 41 20.73 -16.00 1.46
C MET A 41 22.24 -16.27 1.39
N GLY A 42 23.06 -15.42 2.01
CA GLY A 42 24.51 -15.62 2.08
C GLY A 42 24.90 -16.89 2.84
N ASP A 43 24.31 -17.11 4.01
CA ASP A 43 24.56 -18.28 4.85
C ASP A 43 24.03 -19.56 4.19
N TYR A 44 22.88 -19.47 3.53
CA TYR A 44 22.32 -20.56 2.73
C TYR A 44 23.25 -21.00 1.58
N LEU A 45 23.80 -20.06 0.82
CA LEU A 45 24.75 -20.38 -0.26
C LEU A 45 26.07 -20.96 0.28
N GLN A 46 26.51 -20.52 1.46
CA GLN A 46 27.68 -21.11 2.14
C GLN A 46 27.38 -22.54 2.63
N LEU A 47 26.17 -22.79 3.13
CA LEU A 47 25.71 -24.12 3.53
C LEU A 47 25.71 -25.12 2.36
N LEU A 48 25.17 -24.72 1.21
CA LEU A 48 25.15 -25.58 0.01
C LEU A 48 26.54 -25.83 -0.57
N SER A 49 27.45 -24.86 -0.48
CA SER A 49 28.81 -24.99 -1.00
C SER A 49 29.76 -25.70 -0.04
N GLY A 50 29.28 -26.15 1.12
CA GLY A 50 30.09 -26.77 2.16
C GLY A 50 31.10 -25.81 2.80
N ARG A 51 30.95 -24.50 2.59
CA ARG A 51 31.81 -23.45 3.14
C ARG A 51 31.33 -22.94 4.50
N TYR A 52 30.07 -23.23 4.85
CA TYR A 52 29.56 -22.98 6.19
C TYR A 52 29.87 -24.19 7.08
N PRO A 53 30.62 -24.02 8.19
CA PRO A 53 30.92 -25.10 9.11
C PRO A 53 29.66 -25.48 9.89
N VAL A 54 28.96 -26.53 9.47
CA VAL A 54 27.74 -27.04 10.13
C VAL A 54 28.04 -27.46 11.57
N GLU A 55 29.27 -27.84 11.86
CA GLU A 55 29.77 -28.20 13.19
C GLU A 55 29.73 -27.03 14.18
N GLU A 56 29.87 -25.81 13.67
CA GLU A 56 29.88 -24.57 14.47
C GLU A 56 28.48 -24.00 14.68
N MET A 57 27.44 -24.59 14.07
CA MET A 57 26.06 -24.15 14.26
C MET A 57 25.58 -24.38 15.71
N ASN A 58 24.93 -23.39 16.30
CA ASN A 58 24.25 -23.60 17.58
C ASN A 58 23.01 -24.51 17.42
N ASP A 59 22.47 -25.02 18.52
CA ASP A 59 21.36 -25.99 18.51
C ASP A 59 20.10 -25.44 17.82
N ALA A 60 19.86 -24.14 17.89
CA ALA A 60 18.73 -23.50 17.23
C ALA A 60 18.91 -23.39 15.71
N GLN A 61 20.13 -23.09 15.24
CA GLN A 61 20.47 -23.12 13.82
C GLN A 61 20.32 -24.53 13.25
N LEU A 62 20.77 -25.56 13.97
CA LEU A 62 20.55 -26.95 13.60
C LEU A 62 19.06 -27.31 13.56
N PHE A 63 18.27 -26.80 14.52
CA PHE A 63 16.83 -26.95 14.53
C PHE A 63 16.16 -26.33 13.29
N TRP A 64 16.54 -25.10 12.88
CA TRP A 64 15.97 -24.45 11.69
C TRP A 64 16.32 -25.19 10.41
N VAL A 65 17.57 -25.60 10.25
CA VAL A 65 18.02 -26.36 9.07
C VAL A 65 17.28 -27.70 9.01
N LEU A 66 17.17 -28.41 10.13
CA LEU A 66 16.41 -29.66 10.19
C LEU A 66 14.93 -29.43 9.86
N SER A 67 14.29 -28.41 10.44
CA SER A 67 12.89 -28.09 10.18
C SER A 67 12.62 -27.87 8.69
N ALA A 68 13.49 -27.12 8.02
CA ALA A 68 13.38 -26.89 6.57
C ALA A 68 13.62 -28.17 5.77
N ILE A 69 14.60 -29.00 6.14
CA ILE A 69 14.87 -30.27 5.45
C ILE A 69 13.71 -31.26 5.61
N SER A 70 13.16 -31.40 6.83
CA SER A 70 12.05 -32.31 7.12
C SER A 70 10.80 -32.01 6.29
N ARG A 71 10.59 -30.74 5.89
CA ARG A 71 9.47 -30.34 5.01
C ARG A 71 9.61 -30.80 3.57
N ILE A 72 10.83 -31.09 3.11
CA ILE A 72 11.12 -31.49 1.72
C ILE A 72 11.65 -32.93 1.62
N SER A 73 11.97 -33.57 2.76
CA SER A 73 12.62 -34.87 2.82
C SER A 73 12.50 -35.54 4.18
N ASN A 74 12.00 -36.78 4.18
CA ASN A 74 11.91 -37.60 5.41
C ASN A 74 13.22 -38.33 5.77
N ARG A 75 14.30 -38.12 5.00
CA ARG A 75 15.55 -38.91 5.14
C ARG A 75 16.33 -38.65 6.43
N ILE A 76 16.16 -37.48 7.04
CA ILE A 76 16.90 -37.10 8.26
C ILE A 76 16.08 -37.33 9.52
N GLY A 77 14.76 -37.47 9.41
CA GLY A 77 13.83 -37.46 10.55
C GLY A 77 13.20 -36.08 10.76
N ASN A 78 12.46 -35.93 11.85
CA ASN A 78 11.79 -34.71 12.26
C ASN A 78 12.47 -34.07 13.47
N VAL A 79 12.09 -32.83 13.82
CA VAL A 79 12.65 -32.11 14.97
C VAL A 79 12.44 -32.87 16.30
N ASP A 80 11.33 -33.59 16.45
CA ASP A 80 11.02 -34.38 17.64
C ASP A 80 11.99 -35.56 17.86
N ASP A 81 12.72 -35.99 16.82
CA ASP A 81 13.68 -37.09 16.93
C ASP A 81 14.96 -36.65 17.66
N TYR A 82 15.27 -35.35 17.68
CA TYR A 82 16.56 -34.81 18.15
C TYR A 82 16.45 -33.78 19.28
N PHE A 83 15.31 -33.09 19.38
CA PHE A 83 15.08 -32.00 20.34
C PHE A 83 14.01 -32.37 21.37
N GLU A 84 14.16 -31.86 22.59
CA GLU A 84 13.11 -31.97 23.61
C GLU A 84 11.95 -31.00 23.31
N PRO A 85 10.71 -31.28 23.74
CA PRO A 85 9.55 -30.42 23.47
C PRO A 85 9.74 -28.95 23.92
N ALA A 86 10.40 -28.74 25.07
CA ALA A 86 10.72 -27.40 25.58
C ALA A 86 11.71 -26.66 24.65
N GLU A 87 12.65 -27.39 24.04
CA GLU A 87 13.62 -26.82 23.10
C GLU A 87 12.99 -26.51 21.76
N ILE A 88 12.07 -27.35 21.29
CA ILE A 88 11.30 -27.08 20.07
C ILE A 88 10.49 -25.79 20.23
N GLY A 89 9.85 -25.61 21.40
CA GLY A 89 9.20 -24.35 21.76
C GLY A 89 10.17 -23.16 21.71
N ASN A 90 11.33 -23.28 22.34
CA ASN A 90 12.31 -22.18 22.45
C ASN A 90 13.02 -21.86 21.12
N TYR A 91 13.47 -22.87 20.38
CA TYR A 91 14.23 -22.71 19.13
C TYR A 91 13.37 -22.27 17.95
N LYS A 92 12.07 -22.56 17.98
CA LYS A 92 11.11 -21.96 17.05
C LYS A 92 11.14 -20.42 17.10
N PHE A 93 11.46 -19.84 18.26
CA PHE A 93 11.47 -18.40 18.48
C PHE A 93 12.87 -17.80 18.73
N TYR A 94 13.92 -18.62 18.72
CA TYR A 94 15.29 -18.19 18.96
C TYR A 94 15.76 -17.20 17.88
N ASP A 95 16.69 -16.32 18.24
CA ASP A 95 17.41 -15.45 17.31
C ASP A 95 18.91 -15.63 17.56
N GLY A 96 19.64 -15.95 16.50
CA GLY A 96 21.08 -16.23 16.54
C GLY A 96 21.95 -14.98 16.42
N SER A 97 21.35 -13.78 16.45
CA SER A 97 22.13 -12.56 16.44
C SER A 97 22.82 -12.36 17.80
N GLU A 98 24.15 -12.55 17.85
CA GLU A 98 24.98 -12.10 19.00
C GLU A 98 25.02 -10.56 19.15
N ARG A 99 24.13 -9.83 18.47
CA ARG A 99 23.99 -8.40 18.65
C ARG A 99 23.30 -8.17 19.99
N LYS A 100 23.95 -7.40 20.87
CA LYS A 100 23.31 -6.83 22.06
C LYS A 100 22.17 -5.89 21.60
N ASN A 101 20.99 -6.46 21.35
CA ASN A 101 19.79 -5.69 21.08
C ASN A 101 19.19 -5.25 22.41
N LYS A 102 18.91 -3.94 22.55
CA LYS A 102 18.39 -3.35 23.79
C LYS A 102 17.01 -3.89 24.18
N TYR A 103 16.29 -4.54 23.26
CA TYR A 103 14.98 -5.15 23.49
C TYR A 103 15.02 -6.64 23.87
N ASN A 104 16.20 -7.23 24.06
CA ASN A 104 16.31 -8.64 24.46
C ASN A 104 15.88 -8.92 25.92
N GLY A 105 15.67 -7.90 26.75
CA GLY A 105 15.22 -8.01 28.15
C GLY A 105 14.02 -7.11 28.47
N THR A 106 14.03 -6.52 29.67
CA THR A 106 13.01 -5.52 30.07
C THR A 106 13.00 -4.34 29.09
N ILE A 107 11.83 -4.05 28.56
CA ILE A 107 11.62 -2.94 27.62
C ILE A 107 11.11 -1.74 28.43
N ILE A 108 11.75 -0.59 28.26
CA ILE A 108 11.30 0.67 28.85
C ILE A 108 11.01 1.63 27.69
N PHE A 109 9.74 2.01 27.55
CA PHE A 109 9.34 3.09 26.66
C PHE A 109 9.35 4.40 27.40
N GLU A 110 9.89 5.45 26.76
CA GLU A 110 9.98 6.79 27.30
C GLU A 110 8.95 7.73 26.67
N ASN A 111 8.68 8.86 27.31
CA ASN A 111 7.71 9.87 26.85
C ASN A 111 6.31 9.29 26.67
N VAL A 112 5.91 8.42 27.59
CA VAL A 112 4.64 7.71 27.55
C VAL A 112 3.56 8.54 28.22
N GLN A 113 2.47 8.74 27.50
CA GLN A 113 1.23 9.31 28.02
C GLN A 113 0.24 8.18 28.30
N LYS A 114 -0.20 8.04 29.54
CA LYS A 114 -1.36 7.19 29.88
C LYS A 114 -2.64 7.89 29.43
N LEU A 115 -3.42 7.22 28.57
CA LEU A 115 -4.70 7.74 28.08
C LEU A 115 -5.85 7.33 29.01
N THR A 116 -5.87 6.04 29.35
CA THR A 116 -6.77 5.43 30.32
C THR A 116 -6.15 4.11 30.78
N GLU A 117 -6.86 3.33 31.58
CA GLU A 117 -6.38 2.03 32.01
C GLU A 117 -6.06 1.12 30.81
N ASN A 118 -4.89 0.48 30.84
CA ASN A 118 -4.35 -0.38 29.78
C ASN A 118 -4.20 0.29 28.40
N GLN A 119 -4.17 1.63 28.34
CA GLN A 119 -4.00 2.37 27.09
C GLN A 119 -3.00 3.49 27.24
N TYR A 120 -1.99 3.47 26.37
CA TYR A 120 -0.84 4.35 26.41
C TYR A 120 -0.52 4.88 25.02
N MET A 121 0.12 6.04 24.95
CA MET A 121 0.59 6.62 23.70
C MET A 121 2.01 7.14 23.85
N PHE A 122 2.89 6.84 22.91
CA PHE A 122 4.28 7.30 22.92
C PHE A 122 4.89 7.34 21.52
N PRO A 123 5.90 8.19 21.28
CA PRO A 123 6.63 8.18 20.03
C PRO A 123 7.64 7.02 19.99
N LEU A 124 7.77 6.34 18.86
CA LEU A 124 8.77 5.28 18.66
C LEU A 124 9.44 5.43 17.29
N SER A 125 10.77 5.35 17.24
CA SER A 125 11.51 5.57 16.00
C SER A 125 11.39 4.39 15.03
N VAL A 126 11.63 4.65 13.74
CA VAL A 126 11.75 3.59 12.71
C VAL A 126 12.81 2.56 13.13
N GLY A 127 13.96 3.04 13.63
CA GLY A 127 15.04 2.21 14.15
C GLY A 127 14.61 1.34 15.34
N ASP A 128 13.89 1.91 16.30
CA ASP A 128 13.37 1.16 17.46
C ASP A 128 12.38 0.08 17.04
N ILE A 129 11.45 0.39 16.12
CA ILE A 129 10.50 -0.60 15.59
C ILE A 129 11.26 -1.73 14.90
N LYS A 130 12.26 -1.40 14.08
CA LYS A 130 13.12 -2.38 13.41
C LYS A 130 13.84 -3.27 14.44
N GLU A 131 14.51 -2.68 15.42
CA GLU A 131 15.21 -3.41 16.48
C GLU A 131 14.26 -4.30 17.29
N MET A 132 13.06 -3.84 17.61
CA MET A 132 12.05 -4.66 18.30
C MET A 132 11.58 -5.86 17.48
N LYS A 133 11.47 -5.71 16.15
CA LYS A 133 11.11 -6.82 15.26
C LYS A 133 12.28 -7.80 15.07
N GLU A 134 13.50 -7.28 14.93
CA GLU A 134 14.73 -8.10 14.90
C GLU A 134 14.88 -8.91 16.20
N ALA A 135 14.59 -8.31 17.37
CA ALA A 135 14.56 -8.99 18.68
C ALA A 135 13.34 -9.93 18.86
N ASN A 136 12.46 -10.07 17.86
CA ASN A 136 11.23 -10.84 17.93
C ASN A 136 10.27 -10.42 19.08
N ARG A 137 10.42 -9.20 19.59
CA ARG A 137 9.54 -8.61 20.63
C ARG A 137 8.28 -8.00 20.05
N LEU A 138 8.29 -7.69 18.75
CA LEU A 138 7.17 -7.13 18.02
C LEU A 138 6.75 -8.05 16.86
N GLN A 139 5.56 -8.66 16.98
CA GLN A 139 5.11 -9.71 16.08
C GLN A 139 3.82 -9.36 15.34
N ILE A 140 3.59 -10.01 14.20
CA ILE A 140 2.33 -9.91 13.46
C ILE A 140 1.59 -11.24 13.62
N VAL A 141 0.50 -11.24 14.38
CA VAL A 141 -0.32 -12.44 14.62
C VAL A 141 -1.45 -12.52 13.58
N PRO A 142 -1.46 -13.52 12.67
CA PRO A 142 -2.43 -13.60 11.56
C PRO A 142 -3.90 -13.59 11.97
N GLU A 143 -4.23 -14.20 13.11
CA GLU A 143 -5.59 -14.31 13.64
C GLU A 143 -6.20 -12.98 14.12
N LEU A 144 -5.35 -11.98 14.30
CA LEU A 144 -5.70 -10.64 14.76
C LEU A 144 -5.57 -9.61 13.63
N GLN A 145 -5.73 -10.07 12.37
CA GLN A 145 -5.59 -9.25 11.16
C GLN A 145 -6.89 -9.15 10.37
N ARG A 146 -7.08 -8.02 9.66
CA ARG A 146 -8.23 -7.80 8.75
C ARG A 146 -8.37 -8.91 7.71
N ASN A 147 -7.25 -9.32 7.14
CA ASN A 147 -7.18 -10.26 6.04
C ASN A 147 -6.09 -11.29 6.33
N TYR A 148 -6.50 -12.50 6.64
CA TYR A 148 -5.61 -13.67 6.65
C TYR A 148 -5.97 -14.59 5.48
N THR A 149 -5.00 -15.36 5.03
CA THR A 149 -5.17 -16.43 4.04
C THR A 149 -4.71 -17.74 4.65
N LYS A 150 -5.37 -18.84 4.33
CA LYS A 150 -4.81 -20.17 4.63
C LYS A 150 -3.81 -20.54 3.55
N ASP A 151 -2.67 -21.09 3.93
CA ASP A 151 -1.73 -21.66 2.98
C ASP A 151 -2.16 -23.06 2.52
N LYS A 152 -1.32 -23.72 1.72
CA LYS A 152 -1.57 -25.09 1.21
C LYS A 152 -1.67 -26.16 2.30
N TYR A 153 -1.24 -25.85 3.53
CA TYR A 153 -1.29 -26.74 4.69
C TYR A 153 -2.42 -26.39 5.66
N GLY A 154 -3.16 -25.31 5.40
CA GLY A 154 -4.27 -24.85 6.23
C GLY A 154 -3.86 -23.87 7.34
N GLU A 155 -2.58 -23.47 7.40
CA GLU A 155 -2.07 -22.51 8.39
C GLU A 155 -2.44 -21.08 8.01
N LEU A 156 -2.76 -20.26 9.00
CA LEU A 156 -3.16 -18.87 8.81
C LEU A 156 -1.92 -18.00 8.54
N LYS A 157 -1.90 -17.32 7.41
CA LYS A 157 -0.89 -16.31 7.04
C LYS A 157 -1.53 -14.94 6.96
N THR A 158 -0.81 -13.93 7.46
CA THR A 158 -1.19 -12.53 7.24
C THR A 158 -1.02 -12.21 5.76
N LYS A 159 -2.04 -11.63 5.13
CA LYS A 159 -1.93 -11.13 3.75
C LYS A 159 -1.12 -9.83 3.74
N ILE A 160 0.20 -9.96 3.74
CA ILE A 160 1.13 -8.83 3.57
C ILE A 160 1.36 -8.64 2.06
N ASN A 161 0.93 -7.49 1.53
CA ASN A 161 1.39 -7.07 0.22
C ASN A 161 2.80 -6.48 0.37
N LYS A 162 3.83 -7.26 -0.03
CA LYS A 162 5.24 -6.84 0.04
C LYS A 162 5.50 -5.58 -0.79
N GLU A 163 4.80 -5.39 -1.91
CA GLU A 163 4.93 -4.20 -2.76
C GLU A 163 4.53 -2.94 -1.98
N ASN A 164 3.38 -2.97 -1.29
CA ASN A 164 2.93 -1.83 -0.49
C ASN A 164 3.89 -1.51 0.66
N ALA A 165 4.47 -2.53 1.31
CA ALA A 165 5.45 -2.31 2.37
C ALA A 165 6.75 -1.69 1.81
N GLN A 166 7.18 -2.14 0.63
CA GLN A 166 8.34 -1.57 -0.07
C GLN A 166 8.08 -0.12 -0.52
N GLU A 167 6.89 0.20 -1.02
CA GLU A 167 6.52 1.58 -1.36
C GLU A 167 6.61 2.50 -0.15
N ILE A 168 6.12 2.05 1.02
CA ILE A 168 6.24 2.82 2.27
C ILE A 168 7.70 2.97 2.67
N ALA A 169 8.51 1.90 2.59
CA ALA A 169 9.94 1.97 2.91
C ALA A 169 10.67 2.97 2.01
N ASN A 170 10.36 3.00 0.71
CA ASN A 170 10.91 3.97 -0.22
C ASN A 170 10.50 5.41 0.14
N LEU A 171 9.24 5.63 0.54
CA LEU A 171 8.79 6.94 1.01
C LEU A 171 9.54 7.39 2.27
N ILE A 172 9.80 6.47 3.21
CA ILE A 172 10.60 6.73 4.41
C ILE A 172 12.02 7.09 4.00
N ASP A 173 12.64 6.28 3.15
CA ASP A 173 14.03 6.48 2.73
C ASP A 173 14.24 7.78 1.93
N ASN A 174 13.19 8.28 1.27
CA ASN A 174 13.19 9.55 0.56
C ASN A 174 12.80 10.76 1.44
N GLY A 175 12.40 10.56 2.70
CA GLY A 175 11.90 11.62 3.58
C GLY A 175 10.53 12.18 3.19
N GLU A 176 9.76 11.45 2.38
CA GLU A 176 8.44 11.84 1.86
C GLU A 176 7.29 11.22 2.67
N PHE A 177 7.60 10.28 3.56
CA PHE A 177 6.58 9.59 4.35
C PHE A 177 6.02 10.50 5.44
N PHE A 178 4.69 10.63 5.48
CA PHE A 178 4.00 11.32 6.57
C PHE A 178 3.75 10.35 7.73
N PHE A 179 4.59 10.44 8.77
CA PHE A 179 4.50 9.59 9.96
C PHE A 179 3.17 9.79 10.70
N ASN A 180 2.55 8.67 11.07
CA ASN A 180 1.23 8.63 11.70
C ASN A 180 1.16 7.57 12.80
N GLY A 181 -0.05 7.17 13.20
CA GLY A 181 -0.28 6.24 14.30
C GLY A 181 -0.13 4.77 13.93
N ILE A 182 0.64 3.98 14.68
CA ILE A 182 0.66 2.49 14.64
C ILE A 182 0.09 1.95 15.94
N ARG A 183 -0.64 0.83 15.90
CA ARG A 183 -1.18 0.19 17.11
C ARG A 183 -0.33 -1.00 17.51
N PHE A 184 0.09 -1.04 18.77
CA PHE A 184 0.73 -2.18 19.40
C PHE A 184 -0.12 -2.70 20.55
N ASN A 185 -0.06 -4.00 20.80
CA ASN A 185 -0.74 -4.62 21.94
C ASN A 185 0.19 -5.60 22.65
N LEU A 186 0.41 -5.43 23.95
CA LEU A 186 0.91 -6.51 24.80
C LEU A 186 -0.24 -7.47 25.07
N MET A 187 -0.03 -8.74 24.75
CA MET A 187 -1.06 -9.76 24.92
C MET A 187 -1.25 -10.08 26.39
N ASP A 188 -2.49 -9.97 26.87
CA ASP A 188 -2.90 -10.55 28.15
C ASP A 188 -3.37 -12.00 27.92
N ASP A 189 -2.40 -12.92 27.89
CA ASP A 189 -2.60 -14.35 27.67
C ASP A 189 -2.13 -15.22 28.84
N GLY A 190 -1.76 -14.59 29.96
CA GLY A 190 -1.21 -15.25 31.15
C GLY A 190 0.30 -15.49 31.11
N GLU A 191 0.98 -15.23 29.98
CA GLU A 191 2.44 -15.28 29.87
C GLU A 191 3.09 -13.90 30.10
N ALA A 192 2.32 -12.82 29.95
CA ALA A 192 2.76 -11.45 30.13
C ALA A 192 2.42 -10.91 31.51
N ASP A 193 3.39 -10.27 32.16
CA ASP A 193 3.13 -9.40 33.30
C ASP A 193 2.42 -8.11 32.85
N PRO A 194 1.50 -7.56 33.66
CA PRO A 194 0.93 -6.25 33.39
C PRO A 194 2.01 -5.17 33.27
N PRO A 195 1.89 -4.25 32.31
CA PRO A 195 2.91 -3.22 32.11
C PRO A 195 2.88 -2.20 33.27
N PHE A 196 4.05 -1.80 33.74
CA PHE A 196 4.19 -0.84 34.83
C PHE A 196 4.40 0.57 34.28
N PHE A 197 3.47 1.49 34.58
CA PHE A 197 3.59 2.89 34.20
C PHE A 197 4.10 3.74 35.37
N ASP A 198 5.24 4.39 35.17
CA ASP A 198 5.81 5.37 36.11
C ASP A 198 5.38 6.79 35.69
N GLU A 199 4.43 7.36 36.43
CA GLU A 199 3.91 8.71 36.19
C GLU A 199 4.97 9.81 36.37
N LYS A 200 5.98 9.60 37.22
CA LYS A 200 6.99 10.61 37.51
C LYS A 200 7.96 10.76 36.35
N ASN A 201 8.34 9.64 35.74
CA ASN A 201 9.30 9.59 34.64
C ASN A 201 8.62 9.51 33.27
N ASN A 202 7.29 9.36 33.21
CA ASN A 202 6.51 9.09 31.99
C ASN A 202 7.09 7.90 31.23
N THR A 203 7.32 6.78 31.93
CA THR A 203 7.87 5.57 31.33
C THR A 203 6.92 4.40 31.47
N LEU A 204 6.90 3.51 30.47
CA LEU A 204 6.15 2.25 30.51
C LEU A 204 7.13 1.09 30.43
N THR A 205 7.14 0.26 31.47
CA THR A 205 8.04 -0.88 31.60
C THR A 205 7.31 -2.18 31.29
N ILE A 206 7.90 -3.02 30.45
CA ILE A 206 7.43 -4.36 30.08
C ILE A 206 8.52 -5.36 30.46
N THR A 207 8.20 -6.27 31.36
CA THR A 207 9.13 -7.29 31.87
C THR A 207 9.06 -8.60 31.10
N SER A 208 7.87 -8.97 30.62
CA SER A 208 7.59 -10.24 29.95
C SER A 208 6.42 -10.11 28.97
N GLY A 209 6.21 -11.15 28.17
CA GLY A 209 5.14 -11.21 27.16
C GLY A 209 5.56 -10.83 25.74
N THR A 210 4.61 -10.97 24.82
CA THR A 210 4.79 -10.67 23.39
C THR A 210 3.97 -9.44 23.00
N ILE A 211 4.62 -8.48 22.34
CA ILE A 211 3.94 -7.33 21.75
C ILE A 211 3.57 -7.69 20.31
N ILE A 212 2.32 -7.45 19.95
CA ILE A 212 1.81 -7.69 18.61
C ILE A 212 1.48 -6.37 17.90
N VAL A 213 1.32 -6.43 16.58
CA VAL A 213 0.86 -5.33 15.72
C VAL A 213 -0.56 -5.64 15.21
N PRO A 214 -1.62 -5.17 15.91
CA PRO A 214 -3.00 -5.35 15.45
C PRO A 214 -3.34 -4.50 14.22
N ASP A 215 -2.76 -3.28 14.13
CA ASP A 215 -2.90 -2.39 12.98
C ASP A 215 -1.56 -1.74 12.62
N GLY A 216 -1.31 -1.60 11.32
CA GLY A 216 -0.10 -0.98 10.79
C GLY A 216 1.00 -1.95 10.34
N ASN A 217 0.68 -3.20 10.02
CA ASN A 217 1.64 -4.20 9.53
C ASN A 217 2.54 -3.73 8.38
N HIS A 218 1.97 -3.09 7.35
CA HIS A 218 2.78 -2.61 6.23
C HIS A 218 3.79 -1.55 6.66
N ARG A 219 3.45 -0.73 7.67
CA ARG A 219 4.34 0.30 8.23
C ARG A 219 5.41 -0.34 9.12
N SER A 220 5.05 -1.31 9.96
CA SER A 220 6.02 -2.01 10.81
C SER A 220 6.99 -2.87 9.99
N ILE A 221 6.55 -3.46 8.87
CA ILE A 221 7.43 -4.15 7.91
C ILE A 221 8.27 -3.16 7.13
N ALA A 222 7.71 -2.02 6.70
CA ALA A 222 8.48 -0.99 6.04
C ALA A 222 9.64 -0.47 6.91
N CYS A 223 9.48 -0.44 8.24
CA CYS A 223 10.58 -0.09 9.15
C CYS A 223 11.75 -1.09 9.09
N GLU A 224 11.50 -2.39 8.86
CA GLU A 224 12.58 -3.38 8.66
C GLU A 224 13.34 -3.12 7.36
N LEU A 225 12.60 -2.79 6.31
CA LEU A 225 13.11 -2.56 4.96
C LEU A 225 13.81 -1.19 4.81
N ALA A 226 13.43 -0.20 5.61
CA ALA A 226 14.01 1.14 5.57
C ALA A 226 15.50 1.11 5.97
N THR A 227 16.26 1.98 5.31
CA THR A 227 17.71 2.11 5.50
C THR A 227 18.14 3.53 5.88
N LYS A 228 17.27 4.52 5.71
CA LYS A 228 17.45 5.92 6.07
C LYS A 228 16.32 6.38 6.99
N HIS A 229 16.43 7.62 7.50
CA HIS A 229 15.39 8.24 8.33
C HIS A 229 15.01 7.40 9.57
N LEU A 230 15.99 6.68 10.14
CA LEU A 230 15.76 5.73 11.23
C LEU A 230 15.34 6.41 12.54
N ASP A 231 15.69 7.69 12.72
CA ASP A 231 15.34 8.47 13.91
C ASP A 231 13.93 9.07 13.85
N ASP A 232 13.28 9.07 12.67
CA ASP A 232 11.91 9.57 12.51
C ASP A 232 10.92 8.66 13.25
N LYS A 233 9.86 9.25 13.82
CA LYS A 233 9.02 8.58 14.81
C LYS A 233 7.58 8.41 14.38
N PHE A 234 7.04 7.20 14.61
CA PHE A 234 5.61 6.93 14.61
C PHE A 234 5.00 7.27 15.96
N GLY A 235 3.73 7.66 15.98
CA GLY A 235 2.94 7.65 17.21
C GLY A 235 2.47 6.22 17.48
N VAL A 236 2.87 5.62 18.58
CA VAL A 236 2.41 4.28 18.99
C VAL A 236 1.21 4.43 19.90
N PHE A 237 0.08 3.83 19.49
CA PHE A 237 -1.06 3.56 20.36
C PHE A 237 -0.87 2.17 20.96
N PHE A 238 -0.48 2.12 22.22
CA PHE A 238 -0.13 0.89 22.91
C PHE A 238 -1.26 0.45 23.84
N THR A 239 -1.61 -0.82 23.79
CA THR A 239 -2.62 -1.41 24.67
C THR A 239 -2.12 -2.66 25.38
N TYR A 240 -2.71 -2.98 26.53
CA TYR A 240 -2.56 -4.29 27.18
C TYR A 240 -3.93 -4.95 27.25
N LEU A 241 -4.18 -5.88 26.34
CA LEU A 241 -5.51 -6.46 26.11
C LEU A 241 -5.40 -7.95 25.76
N THR A 242 -6.48 -8.67 26.06
CA THR A 242 -6.67 -10.03 25.59
C THR A 242 -6.86 -10.10 24.06
N ALA A 243 -6.74 -11.29 23.48
CA ALA A 243 -7.05 -11.50 22.05
C ALA A 243 -8.49 -11.08 21.68
N THR A 244 -9.46 -11.37 22.55
CA THR A 244 -10.87 -11.05 22.35
C THR A 244 -11.11 -9.54 22.32
N GLU A 245 -10.49 -8.80 23.24
CA GLU A 245 -10.62 -7.35 23.29
C GLU A 245 -9.88 -6.67 22.13
N THR A 246 -8.72 -7.19 21.76
CA THR A 246 -8.00 -6.75 20.56
C THR A 246 -8.88 -6.87 19.31
N ARG A 247 -9.56 -8.02 19.13
CA ARG A 247 -10.53 -8.20 18.03
C ARG A 247 -11.67 -7.20 18.10
N ARG A 248 -12.17 -6.86 19.29
CA ARG A 248 -13.25 -5.88 19.47
C ARG A 248 -12.82 -4.48 19.04
N VAL A 249 -11.64 -4.02 19.45
CA VAL A 249 -11.06 -2.72 19.06
C VAL A 249 -10.89 -2.66 17.54
N LEU A 250 -10.29 -3.70 16.97
CA LEU A 250 -10.12 -3.81 15.53
C LEU A 250 -11.46 -3.75 14.80
N ASN A 251 -12.46 -4.52 15.22
CA ASN A 251 -13.77 -4.52 14.59
C ASN A 251 -14.39 -3.10 14.58
N GLN A 252 -14.27 -2.33 15.66
CA GLN A 252 -14.74 -0.94 15.70
C GLN A 252 -14.09 -0.08 14.60
N GLU A 253 -12.77 -0.15 14.45
CA GLU A 253 -12.03 0.59 13.41
C GLU A 253 -12.37 0.11 11.99
N TRP A 254 -12.77 -1.16 11.85
CA TRP A 254 -13.06 -1.83 10.58
C TRP A 254 -14.47 -1.58 10.05
N THR A 255 -15.39 -1.09 10.89
CA THR A 255 -16.72 -0.66 10.44
C THR A 255 -16.70 0.57 9.52
N THR A 256 -15.53 1.19 9.30
CA THR A 256 -15.37 2.29 8.36
C THR A 256 -15.57 1.83 6.91
N VAL A 257 -16.48 2.50 6.18
CA VAL A 257 -16.77 2.19 4.77
C VAL A 257 -15.51 2.37 3.92
N PRO A 258 -15.09 1.37 3.12
CA PRO A 258 -13.93 1.52 2.26
C PRO A 258 -14.10 2.68 1.27
N ILE A 259 -13.13 3.59 1.25
CA ILE A 259 -13.10 4.69 0.29
C ILE A 259 -12.94 4.11 -1.13
N PRO A 260 -13.85 4.40 -2.09
CA PRO A 260 -13.76 3.90 -3.46
C PRO A 260 -12.42 4.27 -4.13
N LYS A 261 -11.85 3.34 -4.93
CA LYS A 261 -10.55 3.54 -5.62
C LYS A 261 -10.48 4.88 -6.38
N ARG A 262 -11.54 5.25 -7.11
CA ARG A 262 -11.59 6.51 -7.87
C ARG A 262 -11.48 7.75 -6.97
N HIS A 263 -12.07 7.70 -5.77
CA HIS A 263 -11.96 8.79 -4.80
C HIS A 263 -10.54 8.90 -4.23
N LYS A 264 -9.88 7.76 -3.99
CA LYS A 264 -8.45 7.75 -3.59
C LYS A 264 -7.54 8.34 -4.67
N GLU A 265 -7.77 7.99 -5.93
CA GLU A 265 -7.01 8.56 -7.07
C GLU A 265 -7.22 10.09 -7.18
N ALA A 266 -8.45 10.57 -6.96
CA ALA A 266 -8.75 12.01 -6.94
C ALA A 266 -8.07 12.77 -5.79
N MET A 267 -7.70 12.09 -4.70
CA MET A 267 -6.98 12.70 -3.57
C MET A 267 -5.47 12.77 -3.77
N LYS A 268 -4.91 12.15 -4.82
CA LYS A 268 -3.46 12.21 -5.09
C LYS A 268 -3.06 13.63 -5.50
N LEU A 269 -1.91 14.10 -5.02
CA LEU A 269 -1.37 15.43 -5.33
C LEU A 269 -0.66 15.48 -6.70
N THR A 270 -1.29 14.96 -7.75
CA THR A 270 -0.76 15.04 -9.12
C THR A 270 -1.00 16.42 -9.73
N ILE A 271 -0.21 16.79 -10.76
CA ILE A 271 -0.32 18.10 -11.44
C ILE A 271 -1.73 18.29 -12.00
N GLN A 272 -2.25 17.29 -12.72
CA GLN A 272 -3.60 17.32 -13.29
C GLN A 272 -4.71 17.46 -12.23
N ASN A 273 -4.59 16.81 -11.08
CA ASN A 273 -5.55 16.95 -9.99
C ASN A 273 -5.51 18.38 -9.42
N LYS A 274 -4.30 18.94 -9.23
CA LYS A 274 -4.13 20.35 -8.79
C LYS A 274 -4.76 21.35 -9.77
N ILE A 275 -4.64 21.10 -11.07
CA ILE A 275 -5.26 21.96 -12.10
C ILE A 275 -6.78 21.90 -11.99
N VAL A 276 -7.39 20.70 -11.94
CA VAL A 276 -8.85 20.56 -11.80
C VAL A 276 -9.35 21.19 -10.50
N ASP A 277 -8.65 20.97 -9.38
CA ASP A 277 -8.98 21.61 -8.10
C ASP A 277 -8.93 23.14 -8.18
N SER A 278 -7.96 23.69 -8.91
CA SER A 278 -7.81 25.14 -9.10
C SER A 278 -8.93 25.69 -9.98
N ILE A 279 -9.31 24.99 -11.05
CA ILE A 279 -10.46 25.35 -11.90
C ILE A 279 -11.76 25.38 -11.07
N MET A 280 -12.01 24.34 -10.26
CA MET A 280 -13.22 24.24 -9.44
C MET A 280 -13.35 25.36 -8.39
N ARG A 281 -12.22 25.97 -7.99
CA ARG A 281 -12.18 27.06 -6.99
C ARG A 281 -12.04 28.44 -7.62
N SER A 282 -11.83 28.53 -8.92
CA SER A 282 -11.63 29.80 -9.61
C SER A 282 -12.95 30.57 -9.73
N HIS A 283 -12.92 31.86 -9.41
CA HIS A 283 -14.05 32.76 -9.64
C HIS A 283 -14.26 33.09 -11.12
N ASP A 284 -13.23 32.91 -11.95
CA ASP A 284 -13.31 33.15 -13.39
C ASP A 284 -13.95 31.97 -14.13
N ALA A 285 -14.14 30.83 -13.47
CA ALA A 285 -14.73 29.63 -14.05
C ALA A 285 -16.26 29.65 -13.99
N ASP A 286 -16.92 29.37 -15.11
CA ASP A 286 -18.39 29.31 -15.18
C ASP A 286 -18.96 28.24 -14.24
N GLU A 287 -19.88 28.67 -13.37
CA GLU A 287 -20.54 27.81 -12.38
C GLU A 287 -21.27 26.63 -13.02
N LEU A 288 -21.72 26.75 -14.27
CA LEU A 288 -22.51 25.74 -14.94
C LEU A 288 -21.73 24.44 -15.15
N TYR A 289 -20.42 24.48 -15.38
CA TYR A 289 -19.62 23.26 -15.41
C TYR A 289 -18.97 22.98 -14.05
N THR A 290 -18.47 23.98 -13.32
CA THR A 290 -17.72 23.73 -12.08
C THR A 290 -18.58 23.09 -10.99
N LYS A 291 -19.85 23.51 -10.82
CA LYS A 291 -20.80 22.89 -9.88
C LYS A 291 -21.28 21.50 -10.32
N ASN A 292 -21.04 21.13 -11.57
CA ASN A 292 -21.40 19.83 -12.15
C ASN A 292 -20.20 18.88 -12.33
N ILE A 293 -19.04 19.23 -11.75
CA ILE A 293 -17.91 18.31 -11.54
C ILE A 293 -18.15 17.54 -10.25
N VAL A 294 -18.30 16.22 -10.36
CA VAL A 294 -18.52 15.32 -9.21
C VAL A 294 -17.30 14.45 -8.93
N LYS A 295 -17.08 14.07 -7.67
CA LYS A 295 -15.87 13.36 -7.25
C LYS A 295 -15.99 11.85 -7.35
N ASP A 296 -17.21 11.32 -7.38
CA ASP A 296 -17.44 9.88 -7.47
C ASP A 296 -18.57 9.49 -8.43
N SER A 297 -18.57 8.21 -8.80
CA SER A 297 -19.55 7.64 -9.72
C SER A 297 -20.96 7.56 -9.15
N MET A 298 -21.13 7.62 -7.83
CA MET A 298 -22.43 7.56 -7.17
C MET A 298 -23.16 8.90 -7.29
N GLU A 299 -22.44 10.01 -7.16
CA GLU A 299 -22.95 11.35 -7.45
C GLU A 299 -23.37 11.50 -8.92
N LEU A 300 -22.58 10.98 -9.87
CA LEU A 300 -22.98 10.90 -11.29
C LEU A 300 -24.30 10.14 -11.48
N LYS A 301 -24.42 8.96 -10.85
CA LYS A 301 -25.63 8.13 -10.93
C LYS A 301 -26.85 8.84 -10.36
N ARG A 302 -26.66 9.59 -9.26
CA ARG A 302 -27.70 10.44 -8.65
C ARG A 302 -28.05 11.67 -9.51
N GLY A 303 -27.23 11.98 -10.51
CA GLY A 303 -27.44 13.10 -11.42
C GLY A 303 -27.07 14.45 -10.82
N ASN A 304 -26.10 14.47 -9.90
CA ASN A 304 -25.58 15.68 -9.26
C ASN A 304 -24.59 16.45 -10.15
N GLY A 305 -24.16 15.85 -11.26
CA GLY A 305 -23.29 16.50 -12.23
C GLY A 305 -23.11 15.65 -13.49
N PHE A 306 -22.33 16.17 -14.42
CA PHE A 306 -22.06 15.54 -15.72
C PHE A 306 -20.58 15.41 -16.05
N ILE A 307 -19.68 16.03 -15.28
CA ILE A 307 -18.24 15.84 -15.41
C ILE A 307 -17.77 15.00 -14.22
N LEU A 308 -17.01 13.93 -14.49
CA LEU A 308 -16.36 13.17 -13.42
C LEU A 308 -14.95 13.73 -13.21
N TYR A 309 -14.62 14.11 -11.98
CA TYR A 309 -13.33 14.68 -11.62
C TYR A 309 -12.15 13.88 -12.19
N ILE A 310 -12.13 12.56 -11.96
CA ILE A 310 -11.02 11.72 -12.41
C ILE A 310 -10.95 11.63 -13.94
N GLU A 311 -12.07 11.70 -14.65
CA GLU A 311 -12.06 11.67 -16.12
C GLU A 311 -11.59 13.01 -16.70
N PHE A 312 -11.85 14.12 -16.00
CA PHE A 312 -11.30 15.42 -16.37
C PHE A 312 -9.78 15.46 -16.14
N ALA A 313 -9.32 15.02 -14.97
CA ALA A 313 -7.89 14.92 -14.67
C ALA A 313 -7.15 13.97 -15.63
N ASP A 314 -7.73 12.78 -15.92
CA ASP A 314 -7.19 11.83 -16.89
C ASP A 314 -7.11 12.46 -18.30
N ALA A 315 -8.13 13.21 -18.72
CA ALA A 315 -8.13 13.87 -20.02
C ALA A 315 -7.02 14.94 -20.11
N ILE A 316 -6.83 15.76 -19.06
CA ILE A 316 -5.74 16.73 -19.01
C ILE A 316 -4.38 16.02 -19.13
N SER A 317 -4.16 15.00 -18.32
CA SER A 317 -2.90 14.23 -18.34
C SER A 317 -2.65 13.51 -19.66
N LYS A 318 -3.70 13.25 -20.45
CA LYS A 318 -3.60 12.55 -21.72
C LYS A 318 -3.24 13.47 -22.88
N TYR A 319 -3.82 14.67 -22.93
CA TYR A 319 -3.70 15.57 -24.09
C TYR A 319 -2.71 16.73 -23.87
N TYR A 320 -2.25 16.94 -22.64
CA TYR A 320 -1.20 17.89 -22.32
C TYR A 320 0.04 17.17 -21.76
N ASP A 321 1.23 17.68 -22.08
CA ASP A 321 2.47 17.12 -21.56
C ASP A 321 2.67 17.55 -20.10
N MET A 322 2.36 16.65 -19.16
CA MET A 322 2.55 16.90 -17.73
C MET A 322 4.03 17.05 -17.35
N GLY A 323 4.95 16.53 -18.18
CA GLY A 323 6.40 16.65 -17.98
C GLY A 323 6.92 18.05 -18.22
N GLU A 324 6.23 18.87 -19.03
CA GLU A 324 6.58 20.27 -19.27
C GLU A 324 6.03 21.21 -18.18
N LEU A 325 5.00 20.79 -17.44
CA LEU A 325 4.33 21.60 -16.41
C LEU A 325 5.03 21.56 -15.03
N LYS A 326 6.35 21.70 -15.02
CA LYS A 326 7.14 21.61 -13.78
C LYS A 326 7.00 22.85 -12.92
N ALA A 327 6.97 24.04 -13.53
CA ALA A 327 6.82 25.28 -12.78
C ALA A 327 5.34 25.58 -12.50
N LYS A 328 5.09 26.25 -11.38
CA LYS A 328 3.74 26.70 -11.02
C LYS A 328 3.14 27.65 -12.08
N ALA A 329 3.98 28.49 -12.69
CA ALA A 329 3.55 29.40 -13.75
C ALA A 329 2.96 28.66 -14.96
N ASP A 330 3.60 27.58 -15.41
CA ASP A 330 3.12 26.77 -16.53
C ASP A 330 1.78 26.08 -16.20
N GLN A 331 1.64 25.62 -14.95
CA GLN A 331 0.41 25.02 -14.44
C GLN A 331 -0.73 26.05 -14.38
N ASP A 332 -0.44 27.27 -13.93
CA ASP A 332 -1.39 28.38 -13.87
C ASP A 332 -1.79 28.85 -15.28
N GLU A 333 -0.86 28.89 -16.23
CA GLU A 333 -1.17 29.22 -17.63
C GLU A 333 -2.10 28.19 -18.27
N LEU A 334 -1.83 26.89 -18.06
CA LEU A 334 -2.73 25.84 -18.54
C LEU A 334 -4.10 25.92 -17.87
N ARG A 335 -4.15 26.17 -16.55
CA ARG A 335 -5.41 26.38 -15.82
C ARG A 335 -6.22 27.51 -16.45
N ASP A 336 -5.60 28.66 -16.70
CA ASP A 336 -6.28 29.85 -17.23
C ASP A 336 -6.75 29.64 -18.66
N TRP A 337 -5.96 28.94 -19.48
CA TRP A 337 -6.39 28.48 -20.80
C TRP A 337 -7.61 27.57 -20.72
N LEU A 338 -7.59 26.55 -19.86
CA LEU A 338 -8.69 25.61 -19.71
C LEU A 338 -9.97 26.29 -19.21
N ILE A 339 -9.87 27.24 -18.27
CA ILE A 339 -11.00 28.07 -17.83
C ILE A 339 -11.58 28.85 -19.01
N THR A 340 -10.71 29.55 -19.74
CA THR A 340 -11.13 30.36 -20.91
C THR A 340 -11.83 29.51 -21.96
N PHE A 341 -11.26 28.34 -22.27
CA PHE A 341 -11.80 27.38 -23.21
C PHE A 341 -13.16 26.83 -22.74
N LEU A 342 -13.26 26.34 -21.50
CA LEU A 342 -14.47 25.73 -20.95
C LEU A 342 -15.60 26.74 -20.73
N ASN A 343 -15.30 27.99 -20.39
CA ASN A 343 -16.30 29.05 -20.33
C ASN A 343 -16.91 29.30 -21.71
N TYR A 344 -16.07 29.35 -22.75
CA TYR A 344 -16.57 29.52 -24.12
C TYR A 344 -17.34 28.30 -24.61
N LEU A 345 -16.88 27.08 -24.28
CA LEU A 345 -17.60 25.84 -24.55
C LEU A 345 -18.98 25.86 -23.88
N THR A 346 -19.04 26.25 -22.61
CA THR A 346 -20.28 26.42 -21.85
C THR A 346 -21.22 27.42 -22.51
N LYS A 347 -20.69 28.53 -23.02
CA LYS A 347 -21.47 29.53 -23.78
C LYS A 347 -22.11 28.92 -25.03
N ILE A 348 -21.35 28.20 -25.86
CA ILE A 348 -21.87 27.64 -27.12
C ILE A 348 -22.73 26.39 -26.92
N MET A 349 -22.53 25.67 -25.80
CA MET A 349 -23.30 24.47 -25.42
C MET A 349 -24.27 24.72 -24.27
N TYR A 350 -24.68 25.98 -24.05
CA TYR A 350 -25.46 26.38 -22.88
C TYR A 350 -26.74 25.55 -22.69
N ASN A 351 -27.47 25.29 -23.78
CA ASN A 351 -28.71 24.51 -23.75
C ASN A 351 -28.48 23.07 -23.28
N ASP A 352 -27.38 22.46 -23.71
CA ASP A 352 -27.03 21.10 -23.35
C ASP A 352 -26.64 21.02 -21.87
N PHE A 353 -25.77 21.93 -21.41
CA PHE A 353 -25.22 21.90 -20.06
C PHE A 353 -26.26 22.31 -19.00
N SER A 354 -27.06 23.35 -19.27
CA SER A 354 -28.16 23.78 -18.39
C SER A 354 -29.25 22.72 -18.23
N ASN A 355 -29.49 21.89 -19.25
CA ASN A 355 -30.50 20.84 -19.25
C ASN A 355 -29.90 19.43 -19.22
N PHE A 356 -28.68 19.26 -18.72
CA PHE A 356 -27.92 18.02 -18.84
C PHE A 356 -28.68 16.78 -18.37
N LYS A 357 -29.55 16.91 -17.34
CA LYS A 357 -30.37 15.80 -16.81
C LYS A 357 -31.30 15.18 -17.85
N LYS A 358 -31.82 16.00 -18.78
CA LYS A 358 -32.65 15.55 -19.90
C LYS A 358 -31.76 15.09 -21.05
N ILE A 359 -30.79 15.92 -21.42
CA ILE A 359 -29.93 15.74 -22.60
C ILE A 359 -29.10 14.45 -22.52
N LYS A 360 -28.62 14.06 -21.33
CA LYS A 360 -27.82 12.83 -21.13
C LYS A 360 -28.48 11.53 -21.59
N LYS A 361 -29.79 11.51 -21.84
CA LYS A 361 -30.53 10.34 -22.33
C LYS A 361 -30.41 10.18 -23.86
N GLU A 362 -30.27 11.30 -24.56
CA GLU A 362 -30.43 11.42 -26.01
C GLU A 362 -29.12 11.81 -26.69
N SER A 363 -28.22 12.49 -25.98
CA SER A 363 -26.97 13.02 -26.49
C SER A 363 -25.79 12.66 -25.58
N TRP A 364 -24.64 12.38 -26.18
CA TRP A 364 -23.40 12.15 -25.43
C TRP A 364 -22.68 13.45 -25.06
N SER A 365 -23.15 14.63 -25.49
CA SER A 365 -22.53 15.93 -25.19
C SER A 365 -22.32 16.19 -23.69
N VAL A 366 -23.23 15.71 -22.85
CA VAL A 366 -23.17 15.82 -21.38
C VAL A 366 -22.90 14.48 -20.69
N HIS A 367 -22.42 13.49 -21.43
CA HIS A 367 -21.94 12.26 -20.80
C HIS A 367 -20.56 12.52 -20.21
N TYR A 368 -20.23 11.96 -19.04
CA TYR A 368 -18.93 12.22 -18.38
C TYR A 368 -17.68 11.79 -19.17
N PHE A 369 -17.85 11.02 -20.25
CA PHE A 369 -16.76 10.76 -21.21
C PHE A 369 -16.49 11.93 -22.15
N SER A 370 -17.46 12.80 -22.44
CA SER A 370 -17.35 13.92 -23.38
C SER A 370 -16.26 14.92 -22.99
N ILE A 371 -15.90 15.00 -21.70
CA ILE A 371 -14.76 15.80 -21.27
C ILE A 371 -13.45 15.39 -21.97
N ASN A 372 -13.28 14.11 -22.32
CA ASN A 372 -12.12 13.68 -23.11
C ASN A 372 -12.10 14.27 -24.51
N TYR A 373 -13.28 14.45 -25.12
CA TYR A 373 -13.41 15.09 -26.43
C TYR A 373 -13.13 16.60 -26.33
N TYR A 374 -13.68 17.25 -25.32
CA TYR A 374 -13.49 18.69 -25.11
C TYR A 374 -12.05 19.07 -24.76
N ILE A 375 -11.37 18.27 -23.94
CA ILE A 375 -9.97 18.53 -23.58
C ILE A 375 -9.02 18.21 -24.75
N MET A 376 -9.35 17.22 -25.59
CA MET A 376 -8.64 16.99 -26.86
C MET A 376 -8.78 18.17 -27.82
N LEU A 377 -9.98 18.72 -27.98
CA LEU A 377 -10.17 19.96 -28.75
C LEU A 377 -9.35 21.11 -28.15
N SER A 378 -9.38 21.26 -26.82
CA SER A 378 -8.64 22.30 -26.11
C SER A 378 -7.13 22.24 -26.36
N SER A 379 -6.53 21.05 -26.37
CA SER A 379 -5.07 20.91 -26.58
C SER A 379 -4.64 21.33 -27.98
N HIS A 380 -5.42 20.97 -29.01
CA HIS A 380 -5.11 21.30 -30.41
C HIS A 380 -5.41 22.75 -30.78
N LEU A 381 -6.33 23.38 -30.06
CA LEU A 381 -6.70 24.77 -30.28
C LEU A 381 -5.87 25.77 -29.47
N ARG A 382 -5.07 25.29 -28.50
CA ARG A 382 -4.20 26.15 -27.69
C ARG A 382 -3.18 26.85 -28.57
N GLY A 383 -3.06 28.17 -28.40
CA GLY A 383 -2.14 29.01 -29.17
C GLY A 383 -2.67 29.46 -30.55
N ASN A 384 -3.83 28.97 -30.99
CA ASN A 384 -4.48 29.45 -32.22
C ASN A 384 -5.31 30.72 -31.95
N LEU A 385 -5.12 31.80 -32.72
CA LEU A 385 -5.85 33.07 -32.52
C LEU A 385 -7.35 32.97 -32.81
N GLU A 386 -7.75 32.07 -33.71
CA GLU A 386 -9.13 31.83 -34.15
C GLU A 386 -9.77 30.63 -33.44
N TRP A 387 -9.20 30.18 -32.32
CA TRP A 387 -9.62 28.97 -31.62
C TRP A 387 -11.13 28.91 -31.30
N ARG A 388 -11.77 30.06 -31.11
CA ARG A 388 -13.22 30.16 -30.82
C ARG A 388 -14.08 29.75 -32.01
N ASP A 389 -13.67 30.14 -33.22
CA ASP A 389 -14.40 29.81 -34.45
C ASP A 389 -14.19 28.35 -34.80
N TRP A 390 -12.96 27.86 -34.63
CA TRP A 390 -12.64 26.44 -34.79
C TRP A 390 -13.37 25.56 -33.78
N LEU A 391 -13.45 25.97 -32.51
CA LEU A 391 -14.24 25.25 -31.51
C LEU A 391 -15.73 25.26 -31.88
N ALA A 392 -16.30 26.41 -32.23
CA ALA A 392 -17.71 26.50 -32.61
C ALA A 392 -18.03 25.63 -33.83
N LYS A 393 -17.13 25.59 -34.82
CA LYS A 393 -17.23 24.69 -35.98
C LYS A 393 -17.16 23.22 -35.57
N ALA A 394 -16.14 22.83 -34.80
CA ALA A 394 -15.99 21.45 -34.35
C ALA A 394 -17.22 20.96 -33.57
N ILE A 395 -17.75 21.76 -32.64
CA ILE A 395 -18.96 21.41 -31.88
C ILE A 395 -20.18 21.29 -32.80
N ARG A 396 -20.39 22.22 -33.73
CA ARG A 396 -21.51 22.18 -34.69
C ARG A 396 -21.44 20.96 -35.63
N ASP A 397 -20.25 20.59 -36.07
CA ASP A 397 -20.03 19.48 -37.00
C ASP A 397 -20.03 18.12 -36.27
N THR A 398 -20.07 18.12 -34.93
CA THR A 398 -20.10 16.90 -34.12
C THR A 398 -21.50 16.34 -34.01
N ASP A 399 -21.69 15.10 -34.45
CA ASP A 399 -22.91 14.33 -34.21
C ASP A 399 -22.98 13.81 -32.77
N PHE A 400 -23.56 14.62 -31.88
CA PHE A 400 -23.76 14.27 -30.47
C PHE A 400 -24.84 13.21 -30.22
N VAL A 401 -25.61 12.83 -31.24
CA VAL A 401 -26.65 11.80 -31.14
C VAL A 401 -26.24 10.49 -31.80
N ASN A 402 -24.96 10.37 -32.19
CA ASN A 402 -24.42 9.18 -32.83
C ASN A 402 -24.71 7.89 -32.01
N PRO A 403 -25.45 6.90 -32.57
CA PRO A 403 -25.88 5.71 -31.84
C PRO A 403 -24.71 4.85 -31.31
N THR A 404 -23.61 4.80 -32.05
CA THR A 404 -22.42 4.03 -31.69
C THR A 404 -21.74 4.64 -30.47
N ILE A 405 -21.59 5.96 -30.44
CA ILE A 405 -20.97 6.68 -29.33
C ILE A 405 -21.86 6.66 -28.09
N LEU A 406 -23.18 6.82 -28.27
CA LEU A 406 -24.15 6.64 -27.19
C LEU A 406 -24.10 5.23 -26.59
N LYS A 407 -23.91 4.19 -27.42
CA LYS A 407 -23.72 2.81 -26.94
C LYS A 407 -22.44 2.68 -26.11
N TYR A 408 -21.34 3.32 -26.50
CA TYR A 408 -20.12 3.33 -25.69
C TYR A 408 -20.33 3.99 -24.33
N CYS A 409 -21.03 5.13 -24.31
CA CYS A 409 -21.38 5.83 -23.07
C CYS A 409 -22.23 4.96 -22.14
N LYS A 410 -23.34 4.38 -22.65
CA LYS A 410 -24.27 3.55 -21.87
C LYS A 410 -23.64 2.26 -21.33
N SER A 411 -22.73 1.65 -22.09
CA SER A 411 -22.01 0.43 -21.70
C SER A 411 -20.76 0.69 -20.83
N GLY A 412 -20.39 1.95 -20.62
CA GLY A 412 -19.13 2.29 -19.95
C GLY A 412 -17.88 1.92 -20.75
N ASN A 413 -17.98 1.76 -22.07
CA ASN A 413 -16.85 1.42 -22.95
C ASN A 413 -15.94 2.63 -23.20
N LYS A 414 -15.12 2.99 -22.20
CA LYS A 414 -14.14 4.08 -22.28
C LYS A 414 -13.17 3.91 -23.46
N ARG A 415 -12.72 2.68 -23.74
CA ARG A 415 -11.78 2.41 -24.85
C ARG A 415 -12.37 2.77 -26.21
N GLY A 416 -13.63 2.40 -26.44
CA GLY A 416 -14.37 2.76 -27.67
C GLY A 416 -14.51 4.27 -27.81
N PHE A 417 -14.88 4.96 -26.74
CA PHE A 417 -15.01 6.42 -26.75
C PHE A 417 -13.66 7.12 -27.02
N LEU A 418 -12.57 6.65 -26.43
CA LEU A 418 -11.23 7.19 -26.66
C LEU A 418 -10.70 6.87 -28.07
N LYS A 419 -11.18 5.82 -28.72
CA LYS A 419 -10.88 5.57 -30.13
C LYS A 419 -11.55 6.61 -31.02
N PHE A 420 -12.84 6.88 -30.77
CA PHE A 420 -13.56 7.97 -31.43
C PHE A 420 -12.89 9.33 -31.26
N CYS A 421 -12.39 9.65 -30.05
CA CYS A 421 -11.65 10.90 -29.83
C CYS A 421 -10.40 11.00 -30.72
N ARG A 422 -9.65 9.91 -30.91
CA ARG A 422 -8.48 9.87 -31.79
C ARG A 422 -8.85 10.01 -33.27
N GLU A 423 -9.93 9.39 -33.69
CA GLU A 423 -10.43 9.54 -35.07
C GLU A 423 -10.80 11.01 -35.35
N LYS A 424 -11.41 11.71 -34.37
CA LYS A 424 -11.69 13.15 -34.47
C LYS A 424 -10.46 14.04 -34.36
N GLU A 425 -9.48 13.63 -33.58
CA GLU A 425 -8.20 14.32 -33.45
C GLU A 425 -7.50 14.46 -34.81
N ASP A 426 -7.47 13.39 -35.61
CA ASP A 426 -6.89 13.40 -36.96
C ASP A 426 -7.63 14.36 -37.91
N GLU A 427 -8.97 14.41 -37.82
CA GLU A 427 -9.80 15.35 -38.59
C GLU A 427 -9.47 16.81 -38.22
N ILE A 428 -9.39 17.12 -36.92
CA ILE A 428 -9.07 18.46 -36.41
C ILE A 428 -7.67 18.89 -36.83
N CYS A 429 -6.68 18.00 -36.69
CA CYS A 429 -5.31 18.25 -37.13
C CYS A 429 -5.22 18.56 -38.63
N THR A 430 -6.12 17.99 -39.43
CA THR A 430 -6.20 18.26 -40.87
C THR A 430 -6.89 19.60 -41.15
N MET A 431 -7.91 19.96 -40.36
CA MET A 431 -8.62 21.23 -40.50
C MET A 431 -7.80 22.46 -40.09
N LEU A 432 -6.85 22.30 -39.17
CA LEU A 432 -6.01 23.39 -38.63
C LEU A 432 -4.72 23.62 -39.43
N LYS A 433 -4.41 22.76 -40.41
CA LYS A 433 -3.34 22.96 -41.41
C LYS A 433 -3.87 23.76 -42.58
#